data_AF-A0A0Q6XKV8-F1
#
_entry.id   AF-A0A0Q6XKV8-F1
#
_cell.length_a   1.000
_cell.length_b   1.000
_cell.length_c   1.000
_cell.angle_alpha   90.00
_cell.angle_beta   90.00
_cell.angle_gamma   90.00
#
_symmetry.space_group_name_H-M   'P 1'
#
loop_
_entity.id
_entity.type
_entity.pdbx_description
1 polymer ?
#
loop_
_entity_poly.entity_id
_entity_poly.type
_entity_poly.pdbx_seq_one_letter_code
_entity_poly.pdbx_strand_id
1 'polypeptide(L)'
;MLRAIGRQLDEEAAQRDATSTAEPPPNSLPLSLSTARRVRLWGRTDPNAELVAYAEAWARKIQLNTAVDTVRDIAARPHTPPMVTVSVRSDGSVESVTFVVSSGVPEVDEAIRRIVENQRPYPAFPPALARDVDVMEIRRTWYFDAAVRLH
;
A
#
# COMPACT_ATOMS: atom_id res chain seq x y z
N MET A 1 29.33 37.34 7.87
CA MET A 1 28.22 36.47 7.44
C MET A 1 28.74 35.08 7.01
N LEU A 2 29.36 34.30 7.90
CA LEU A 2 29.89 32.95 7.55
C LEU A 2 29.73 31.90 8.68
N ARG A 3 29.01 32.21 9.77
CA ARG A 3 28.77 31.28 10.92
C ARG A 3 27.35 30.70 10.97
N ALA A 4 26.46 31.11 10.07
CA ALA A 4 25.07 30.65 10.05
C ALA A 4 24.87 29.36 9.23
N ILE A 5 25.68 29.15 8.18
CA ILE A 5 25.51 28.03 7.23
C ILE A 5 25.99 26.70 7.82
N GLY A 6 27.03 26.70 8.67
CA GLY A 6 27.53 25.46 9.28
C GLY A 6 26.51 24.76 10.18
N ARG A 7 25.78 25.52 11.02
CA ARG A 7 24.76 24.96 11.91
C ARG A 7 23.59 24.32 11.16
N GLN A 8 23.20 24.88 10.01
CA GLN A 8 22.11 24.35 9.22
C GLN A 8 22.46 23.01 8.55
N LEU A 9 23.73 22.83 8.16
CA LEU A 9 24.21 21.56 7.62
C LEU A 9 24.31 20.48 8.71
N ASP A 10 24.71 20.86 9.92
CA ASP A 10 24.76 19.95 11.07
C ASP A 10 23.34 19.54 11.52
N GLU A 11 22.38 20.47 11.51
CA GLU A 11 20.97 20.20 11.79
C GLU A 11 20.34 19.29 10.71
N GLU A 12 20.62 19.53 9.43
CA GLU A 12 20.18 18.63 8.35
C GLU A 12 20.80 17.23 8.47
N ALA A 13 22.07 17.13 8.85
CA ALA A 13 22.74 15.85 9.07
C ALA A 13 22.09 15.10 10.25
N ALA A 14 21.82 15.78 11.35
CA ALA A 14 21.13 15.22 12.50
C ALA A 14 19.69 14.77 12.15
N GLN A 15 18.98 15.50 11.28
CA GLN A 15 17.65 15.12 10.80
C GLN A 15 17.70 13.85 9.92
N ARG A 16 18.70 13.73 9.05
CA ARG A 16 18.92 12.53 8.21
C ARG A 16 19.29 11.31 9.06
N ASP A 17 20.13 11.50 10.08
CA ASP A 17 20.49 10.45 11.02
C ASP A 17 19.29 10.05 11.89
N ALA A 18 18.42 10.99 12.29
CA ALA A 18 17.18 10.67 13.00
C ALA A 18 16.17 9.90 12.13
N THR A 19 16.12 10.20 10.83
CA THR A 19 15.29 9.46 9.86
C THR A 19 15.84 8.06 9.58
N SER A 20 17.16 7.88 9.70
CA SER A 20 17.85 6.60 9.52
C SER A 20 17.90 5.74 10.79
N THR A 21 17.83 6.37 11.97
CA THR A 21 17.82 5.72 13.30
C THR A 21 16.41 5.32 13.74
N ALA A 22 15.36 5.76 13.04
CA ALA A 22 14.03 5.17 13.22
C ALA A 22 14.11 3.70 12.80
N GLU A 23 14.12 2.80 13.79
CA GLU A 23 14.19 1.35 13.56
C GLU A 23 13.19 0.98 12.47
N PRO A 24 13.67 0.51 11.30
CA PRO A 24 12.78 -0.02 10.30
C PRO A 24 11.96 -1.13 10.95
N PRO A 25 10.67 -1.31 10.62
CA PRO A 25 9.93 -2.46 11.12
C PRO A 25 10.75 -3.71 10.83
N PRO A 26 10.74 -4.73 11.72
CA PRO A 26 11.74 -5.81 11.79
C PRO A 26 11.85 -6.71 10.55
N ASN A 27 11.22 -6.33 9.44
CA ASN A 27 11.08 -7.11 8.23
C ASN A 27 11.19 -6.30 6.92
N SER A 28 11.86 -5.14 6.94
CA SER A 28 12.12 -4.32 5.74
C SER A 28 13.45 -4.68 5.07
N LEU A 29 13.65 -5.96 4.75
CA LEU A 29 14.74 -6.34 3.86
C LEU A 29 14.50 -5.70 2.47
N PRO A 30 15.52 -5.13 1.82
CA PRO A 30 15.39 -4.63 0.45
C PRO A 30 14.92 -5.77 -0.48
N LEU A 31 14.04 -5.46 -1.43
CA LEU A 31 13.35 -6.43 -2.31
C LEU A 31 14.31 -7.43 -3.00
N SER A 32 15.53 -7.01 -3.29
CA SER A 32 16.57 -7.85 -3.91
C SER A 32 17.16 -8.93 -2.99
N LEU A 33 16.99 -8.79 -1.67
CA LEU A 33 17.49 -9.71 -0.64
C LEU A 33 16.36 -10.46 0.07
N SER A 34 15.09 -10.21 -0.27
CA SER A 34 13.97 -10.92 0.36
C SER A 34 13.87 -12.34 -0.20
N THR A 35 14.06 -13.35 0.66
CA THR A 35 13.81 -14.77 0.35
C THR A 35 12.34 -15.16 0.42
N ALA A 36 11.45 -14.18 0.65
CA ALA A 36 10.02 -14.39 0.80
C ALA A 36 9.40 -14.99 -0.48
N ARG A 37 8.50 -15.96 -0.30
CA ARG A 37 7.69 -16.53 -1.39
C ARG A 37 6.65 -15.50 -1.83
N ARG A 38 7.01 -14.63 -2.77
CA ARG A 38 6.16 -13.54 -3.28
C ARG A 38 5.34 -14.02 -4.49
N VAL A 39 4.06 -13.68 -4.50
CA VAL A 39 3.16 -13.90 -5.64
C VAL A 39 2.51 -12.60 -6.09
N ARG A 40 2.20 -12.49 -7.38
CA ARG A 40 1.58 -11.31 -7.98
C ARG A 40 0.24 -11.67 -8.57
N LEU A 41 -0.81 -11.01 -8.12
CA LEU A 41 -2.13 -11.12 -8.72
C LEU A 41 -2.46 -9.83 -9.48
N TRP A 42 -2.15 -9.85 -10.77
CA TRP A 42 -2.51 -8.80 -11.69
C TRP A 42 -3.86 -9.13 -12.33
N GLY A 43 -4.87 -8.30 -12.10
CA GLY A 43 -6.25 -8.63 -12.48
C GLY A 43 -6.89 -9.61 -11.50
N ARG A 44 -7.89 -10.37 -11.98
CA ARG A 44 -8.83 -11.11 -11.12
C ARG A 44 -8.84 -12.63 -11.34
N THR A 45 -7.89 -13.16 -12.11
CA THR A 45 -7.86 -14.59 -12.47
C THR A 45 -6.49 -15.18 -12.21
N ASP A 46 -6.45 -16.35 -11.58
CA ASP A 46 -5.26 -17.15 -11.36
C ASP A 46 -5.68 -18.63 -11.25
N PRO A 47 -4.86 -19.62 -11.66
CA PRO A 47 -5.14 -21.04 -11.43
C PRO A 47 -5.31 -21.40 -9.94
N ASN A 48 -4.69 -20.65 -9.03
CA ASN A 48 -4.85 -20.82 -7.60
C ASN A 48 -6.07 -20.04 -7.08
N ALA A 49 -7.16 -20.76 -6.82
CA ALA A 49 -8.41 -20.19 -6.34
C ALA A 49 -8.27 -19.44 -4.99
N GLU A 50 -7.33 -19.84 -4.13
CA GLU A 50 -7.12 -19.18 -2.82
C GLU A 50 -6.55 -17.76 -2.99
N LEU A 51 -5.68 -17.54 -3.99
CA LEU A 51 -5.16 -16.20 -4.31
C LEU A 51 -6.30 -15.28 -4.75
N VAL A 52 -7.13 -15.77 -5.66
CA VAL A 52 -8.28 -15.03 -6.19
C VAL A 52 -9.24 -14.72 -5.05
N ALA A 53 -9.62 -15.72 -4.25
CA ALA A 53 -10.56 -15.56 -3.15
C ALA A 53 -10.07 -14.53 -2.11
N TYR A 54 -8.78 -14.58 -1.73
CA TYR A 54 -8.22 -13.62 -0.79
C TYR A 54 -8.21 -12.20 -1.37
N ALA A 55 -7.75 -12.03 -2.62
CA ALA A 55 -7.67 -10.71 -3.23
C ALA A 55 -9.06 -10.08 -3.46
N GLU A 56 -10.08 -10.90 -3.76
CA GLU A 56 -11.47 -10.46 -3.84
C GLU A 56 -12.02 -10.05 -2.47
N ALA A 57 -11.73 -10.82 -1.42
CA ALA A 57 -12.12 -10.46 -0.06
C ALA A 57 -11.45 -9.16 0.41
N TRP A 58 -10.16 -8.99 0.10
CA TRP A 58 -9.41 -7.76 0.34
C TRP A 58 -10.04 -6.56 -0.39
N ALA A 59 -10.29 -6.69 -1.70
CA ALA A 59 -10.89 -5.62 -2.49
C ALA A 59 -12.31 -5.29 -1.99
N ARG A 60 -13.10 -6.30 -1.64
CA ARG A 60 -14.45 -6.13 -1.08
C ARG A 60 -14.42 -5.40 0.26
N LYS A 61 -13.47 -5.70 1.14
CA LYS A 61 -13.30 -5.00 2.42
C LYS A 61 -13.05 -3.51 2.19
N ILE A 62 -12.17 -3.14 1.26
CA ILE A 62 -11.93 -1.72 0.91
C ILE A 62 -13.20 -1.06 0.37
N GLN A 63 -13.88 -1.72 -0.57
CA GLN A 63 -15.09 -1.18 -1.22
C GLN A 63 -16.25 -0.96 -0.24
N LEU A 64 -16.41 -1.84 0.75
CA LEU A 64 -17.52 -1.75 1.71
C LEU A 64 -17.25 -0.82 2.90
N ASN A 65 -15.97 -0.58 3.26
CA ASN A 65 -15.62 0.09 4.50
C ASN A 65 -14.90 1.44 4.31
N THR A 66 -14.78 1.92 3.06
CA THR A 66 -14.30 3.27 2.80
C THR A 66 -15.41 4.28 3.10
N ALA A 67 -15.14 5.28 3.94
CA ALA A 67 -16.12 6.28 4.33
C ALA A 67 -16.59 7.11 3.12
N VAL A 68 -17.91 7.36 3.05
CA VAL A 68 -18.54 8.09 1.93
C VAL A 68 -17.94 9.48 1.74
N ASP A 69 -17.66 10.20 2.84
CA ASP A 69 -17.06 11.53 2.76
C ASP A 69 -15.64 11.49 2.19
N THR A 70 -14.85 10.47 2.52
CA THR A 70 -13.54 10.25 1.90
C THR A 70 -13.66 10.03 0.39
N VAL A 71 -14.65 9.24 -0.06
CA VAL A 71 -14.89 9.05 -1.50
C VAL A 71 -15.26 10.37 -2.17
N ARG A 72 -16.16 11.15 -1.56
CA ARG A 72 -16.58 12.46 -2.08
C ARG A 72 -15.42 13.44 -2.19
N ASP A 73 -14.57 13.51 -1.18
CA ASP A 73 -13.40 14.41 -1.15
C ASP A 73 -12.39 14.09 -2.26
N ILE A 74 -12.23 12.80 -2.58
CA ILE A 74 -11.37 12.34 -3.68
C ILE A 74 -12.05 12.63 -5.03
N ALA A 75 -13.33 12.26 -5.17
CA ALA A 75 -14.09 12.42 -6.42
C ALA A 75 -14.28 13.89 -6.82
N ALA A 76 -14.28 14.82 -5.87
CA ALA A 76 -14.34 16.26 -6.12
C ALA A 76 -13.08 16.83 -6.82
N ARG A 77 -11.98 16.07 -6.86
CA ARG A 77 -10.71 16.48 -7.45
C ARG A 77 -10.54 15.76 -8.78
N PRO A 78 -10.36 16.46 -9.92
CA PRO A 78 -10.04 15.80 -11.18
C PRO A 78 -8.72 15.02 -11.07
N HIS A 79 -8.76 13.71 -11.33
CA HIS A 79 -7.59 12.84 -11.24
C HIS A 79 -7.67 11.69 -12.24
N THR A 80 -6.51 11.10 -12.57
CA THR A 80 -6.44 9.85 -13.34
C THR A 80 -6.74 8.68 -12.41
N PRO A 81 -7.50 7.63 -12.82
CA PRO A 81 -7.64 6.42 -12.02
C PRO A 81 -6.28 5.78 -11.70
N PRO A 82 -5.82 5.80 -10.43
CA PRO A 82 -4.49 5.30 -10.11
C PRO A 82 -4.47 3.77 -10.15
N MET A 83 -3.37 3.21 -10.62
CA MET A 83 -3.10 1.79 -10.56
C MET A 83 -2.14 1.52 -9.41
N VAL A 84 -2.61 0.76 -8.42
CA VAL A 84 -1.93 0.60 -7.14
C VAL A 84 -1.69 -0.88 -6.88
N THR A 85 -0.48 -1.21 -6.47
CA THR A 85 -0.10 -2.51 -5.93
C THR A 85 -0.03 -2.41 -4.42
N VAL A 86 -0.79 -3.25 -3.72
CA VAL A 86 -0.70 -3.41 -2.27
C VAL A 86 -0.09 -4.77 -1.96
N SER A 87 1.02 -4.76 -1.23
CA SER A 87 1.71 -5.98 -0.79
C SER A 87 1.22 -6.35 0.60
N VAL A 88 0.55 -7.49 0.72
CA VAL A 88 0.02 -8.00 2.00
C VAL A 88 0.83 -9.24 2.40
N ARG A 89 1.28 -9.31 3.65
CA ARG A 89 2.01 -10.48 4.18
C ARG A 89 1.04 -11.55 4.64
N SER A 90 1.56 -12.77 4.83
CA SER A 90 0.76 -13.92 5.26
C SER A 90 0.06 -13.76 6.61
N ASP A 91 0.53 -12.86 7.47
CA ASP A 91 -0.10 -12.48 8.73
C ASP A 91 -1.20 -11.40 8.59
N GLY A 92 -1.45 -10.90 7.38
CA GLY A 92 -2.42 -9.84 7.10
C GLY A 92 -1.89 -8.41 7.30
N SER A 93 -0.60 -8.24 7.62
CA SER A 93 0.04 -6.92 7.65
C SER A 93 0.29 -6.40 6.23
N VAL A 94 0.23 -5.08 6.07
CA VAL A 94 0.59 -4.43 4.80
C VAL A 94 2.10 -4.19 4.81
N GLU A 95 2.81 -4.78 3.84
CA GLU A 95 4.24 -4.54 3.64
C GLU A 95 4.48 -3.23 2.87
N SER A 96 3.70 -2.96 1.82
CA SER A 96 3.88 -1.76 1.00
C SER A 96 2.64 -1.38 0.19
N VAL A 97 2.56 -0.10 -0.18
CA VAL A 97 1.61 0.45 -1.14
C VAL A 97 2.40 1.20 -2.21
N THR A 98 2.35 0.71 -3.45
CA THR A 98 3.14 1.26 -4.56
C THR A 98 2.22 1.66 -5.72
N PHE A 99 2.42 2.85 -6.25
CA PHE A 99 1.68 3.37 -7.39
C PHE A 99 2.40 2.99 -8.68
N VAL A 100 1.78 2.13 -9.49
CA VAL A 100 2.22 1.82 -10.86
C VAL A 100 1.86 2.98 -11.80
N VAL A 101 0.66 3.54 -11.58
CA VAL A 101 0.21 4.80 -12.20
C VAL A 101 -0.32 5.67 -11.07
N SER A 102 0.27 6.85 -10.89
CA SER A 102 -0.20 7.86 -9.93
C SER A 102 -1.51 8.48 -10.41
N SER A 103 -2.31 9.00 -9.48
CA SER A 103 -3.52 9.76 -9.82
C SER A 103 -3.21 11.11 -10.47
N GLY A 104 -1.98 11.60 -10.33
CA GLY A 104 -1.57 12.96 -10.70
C GLY A 104 -1.89 14.00 -9.64
N VAL A 105 -2.52 13.61 -8.52
CA VAL A 105 -2.88 14.50 -7.40
C VAL A 105 -2.31 13.92 -6.10
N PRO A 106 -1.29 14.54 -5.49
CA PRO A 106 -0.62 13.98 -4.30
C PRO A 106 -1.56 13.67 -3.14
N GLU A 107 -2.59 14.50 -2.94
CA GLU A 107 -3.57 14.31 -1.88
C GLU A 107 -4.48 13.10 -2.12
N VAL A 108 -4.76 12.76 -3.38
CA VAL A 108 -5.52 11.55 -3.75
C VAL A 108 -4.66 10.31 -3.52
N ASP A 109 -3.40 10.34 -3.93
CA ASP A 109 -2.45 9.24 -3.67
C ASP A 109 -2.29 9.01 -2.16
N GLU A 110 -2.20 10.08 -1.38
CA GLU A 110 -2.11 9.98 0.08
C GLU A 110 -3.42 9.51 0.72
N ALA A 111 -4.58 9.94 0.20
CA ALA A 111 -5.86 9.41 0.65
C ALA A 111 -5.98 7.90 0.41
N ILE A 112 -5.47 7.38 -0.71
CA ILE A 112 -5.43 5.94 -0.98
C ILE A 112 -4.56 5.20 0.05
N ARG A 113 -3.37 5.73 0.38
CA ARG A 113 -2.52 5.14 1.43
C ARG A 113 -3.25 5.09 2.77
N ARG A 114 -3.91 6.19 3.15
CA ARG A 114 -4.73 6.24 4.37
C ARG A 114 -5.91 5.27 4.34
N ILE A 115 -6.58 5.10 3.20
CA ILE A 115 -7.64 4.09 3.06
C ILE A 115 -7.08 2.71 3.36
N VAL A 116 -5.96 2.33 2.74
CA VAL A 116 -5.34 1.01 2.96
C VAL A 116 -4.96 0.80 4.42
N GLU A 117 -4.41 1.82 5.08
CA GLU A 117 -4.00 1.75 6.49
C GLU A 117 -5.21 1.67 7.43
N ASN A 118 -6.24 2.48 7.22
CA ASN A 118 -7.44 2.52 8.07
C ASN A 118 -8.24 1.21 8.03
N GLN A 119 -8.06 0.39 6.99
CA GLN A 119 -8.71 -0.91 6.89
C GLN A 119 -7.96 -2.03 7.62
N ARG A 120 -6.81 -1.75 8.23
CA ARG A 120 -6.09 -2.77 9.03
C ARG A 120 -6.87 -3.17 10.29
N PRO A 121 -6.73 -4.42 10.75
CA PRO A 121 -5.98 -5.50 10.10
C PRO A 121 -6.74 -6.12 8.92
N TYR A 122 -5.97 -6.63 7.93
CA TYR A 122 -6.51 -7.54 6.91
C TYR A 122 -6.49 -8.98 7.45
N PRO A 123 -7.36 -9.87 6.94
CA PRO A 123 -7.31 -11.28 7.31
C PRO A 123 -5.92 -11.88 7.05
N ALA A 124 -5.43 -12.72 7.95
CA ALA A 124 -4.27 -13.56 7.64
C ALA A 124 -4.57 -14.48 6.45
N PHE A 125 -3.53 -14.92 5.76
CA PHE A 125 -3.69 -15.86 4.65
C PHE A 125 -4.25 -17.18 5.19
N PRO A 126 -5.23 -17.80 4.49
CA PRO A 126 -5.68 -19.15 4.84
C PRO A 126 -4.49 -20.11 4.91
N PRO A 127 -4.50 -21.13 5.79
CA PRO A 127 -3.37 -22.03 5.94
C PRO A 127 -2.89 -22.68 4.63
N ALA A 128 -3.81 -22.94 3.69
CA ALA A 128 -3.46 -23.47 2.37
C ALA A 128 -2.62 -22.49 1.55
N LEU A 129 -2.92 -21.19 1.61
CA LEU A 129 -2.18 -20.14 0.92
C LEU A 129 -0.86 -19.81 1.65
N ALA A 130 -0.90 -19.71 2.98
CA ALA A 130 0.26 -19.34 3.80
C ALA A 130 1.43 -20.34 3.75
N ARG A 131 1.17 -21.61 3.40
CA ARG A 131 2.23 -22.61 3.19
C ARG A 131 3.20 -22.16 2.09
N ASP A 132 2.67 -21.66 0.99
CA ASP A 132 3.45 -21.43 -0.22
C ASP A 132 3.67 -19.94 -0.50
N VAL A 133 2.95 -19.04 0.18
CA VAL A 133 3.01 -17.59 -0.07
C VAL A 133 3.24 -16.83 1.23
N ASP A 134 4.33 -16.08 1.27
CA ASP A 134 4.66 -15.18 2.37
C ASP A 134 4.13 -13.76 2.13
N VAL A 135 4.06 -13.33 0.86
CA VAL A 135 3.59 -11.99 0.46
C VAL A 135 2.80 -12.08 -0.83
N MET A 136 1.64 -11.45 -0.88
CA MET A 136 0.84 -11.28 -2.09
C MET A 136 0.79 -9.82 -2.51
N GLU A 137 1.17 -9.56 -3.77
CA GLU A 137 1.07 -8.25 -4.42
C GLU A 137 -0.25 -8.18 -5.21
N ILE A 138 -1.22 -7.44 -4.68
CA ILE A 138 -2.54 -7.26 -5.29
C ILE A 138 -2.54 -5.95 -6.08
N ARG A 139 -2.64 -6.03 -7.41
CA ARG A 139 -2.69 -4.84 -8.27
C ARG A 139 -4.10 -4.54 -8.74
N ARG A 140 -4.62 -3.34 -8.45
CA ARG A 140 -5.95 -2.89 -8.89
C ARG A 140 -5.90 -1.47 -9.42
N THR A 141 -6.79 -1.17 -10.36
CA THR A 141 -7.09 0.21 -10.76
C THR A 141 -8.21 0.74 -9.87
N TRP A 142 -8.01 1.89 -9.25
CA TRP A 142 -8.93 2.48 -8.30
C TRP A 142 -9.77 3.55 -8.98
N TYR A 143 -11.09 3.49 -8.77
CA TYR A 143 -12.04 4.49 -9.22
C TYR A 143 -12.80 5.03 -8.03
N PHE A 144 -13.00 6.34 -8.01
CA PHE A 144 -13.75 7.04 -6.97
C PHE A 144 -14.90 7.80 -7.63
N ASP A 145 -16.12 7.30 -7.44
CA ASP A 145 -17.35 7.93 -7.93
C ASP A 145 -18.32 8.17 -6.77
N ALA A 146 -19.48 7.48 -6.75
CA ALA A 146 -20.34 7.39 -5.58
C ALA A 146 -19.76 6.44 -4.50
N ALA A 147 -18.91 5.50 -4.91
CA ALA A 147 -18.18 4.60 -4.03
C ALA A 147 -16.75 4.39 -4.57
N VAL A 148 -15.89 3.76 -3.76
CA VAL A 148 -14.63 3.25 -4.27
C VAL A 148 -14.88 1.93 -5.00
N ARG A 149 -14.29 1.77 -6.19
CA ARG A 149 -14.33 0.54 -6.99
C ARG A 149 -12.93 0.14 -7.40
N LEU A 150 -12.59 -1.13 -7.20
CA LEU A 150 -11.26 -1.68 -7.53
C LEU A 150 -11.43 -2.63 -8.72
N HIS A 151 -10.71 -2.42 -9.82
CA HIS A 151 -10.74 -3.30 -11.00
C HIS A 151 -9.44 -4.09 -11.16
#